data_AF-A0A2E4WXD3-F1
#
_entry.id   AF-A0A2E4WXD3-F1
#
_cell.length_a   1.000
_cell.length_b   1.000
_cell.length_c   1.000
_cell.angle_alpha   90.00
_cell.angle_beta   90.00
_cell.angle_gamma   90.00
#
_symmetry.space_group_name_H-M   'P 1'
#
loop_
_entity.id
_entity.type
_entity.pdbx_description
1 polymer ?
#
loop_
_entity_poly.entity_id
_entity_poly.type
_entity_poly.pdbx_seq_one_letter_code
_entity_poly.pdbx_strand_id
1 'polypeptide(L)'
;MGTRADEETRQCLSCGYVTAPKFKCEKPEDNKEYSTLTPDMQQWAKHEDGFVWIPTIMTLPFGLLYPFNDENKKLKWGFAEMVNISKEEQKQYPREDGNGYYQSRYDTENAKVYDTFLEGMTYVNEKVKDKKGSALPKLNLDDIDG
;
A
#
# COMPACT_ATOMS: atom_id res chain seq x y z
N MET A 1 15.41 14.90 26.23
CA MET A 1 14.48 15.57 25.29
C MET A 1 14.46 14.72 24.03
N GLY A 2 13.52 13.80 23.90
CA GLY A 2 13.22 13.16 22.61
C GLY A 2 12.32 14.10 21.83
N THR A 3 12.75 14.52 20.65
CA THR A 3 11.91 15.32 19.74
C THR A 3 10.89 14.38 19.08
N ARG A 4 9.61 14.78 19.02
CA ARG A 4 8.49 14.06 18.35
C ARG A 4 8.83 13.49 16.96
N ALA A 5 9.81 14.07 16.27
CA ALA A 5 10.31 13.61 14.98
C ALA A 5 10.83 12.15 14.95
N ASP A 6 11.23 11.58 16.09
CA ASP A 6 11.69 10.18 16.17
C ASP A 6 10.53 9.15 16.33
N GLU A 7 9.27 9.61 16.38
CA GLU A 7 8.08 8.78 16.59
C GLU A 7 7.14 8.73 15.37
N GLU A 8 7.43 9.49 14.32
CA GLU A 8 6.52 9.68 13.19
C GLU A 8 6.86 8.79 11.98
N THR A 9 5.82 8.20 11.39
CA THR A 9 5.91 7.52 10.10
C THR A 9 6.13 8.55 9.00
N ARG A 10 7.09 8.28 8.10
CA ARG A 10 7.42 9.16 6.97
C ARG A 10 7.12 8.45 5.67
N GLN A 11 6.43 9.14 4.76
CA GLN A 11 6.08 8.63 3.43
C GLN A 11 6.57 9.60 2.36
N CYS A 12 7.34 9.08 1.40
CA CYS A 12 7.73 9.82 0.21
C CYS A 12 6.61 9.72 -0.83
N LEU A 13 5.89 10.81 -1.04
CA LEU A 13 4.82 10.89 -2.04
C LEU A 13 5.33 10.86 -3.49
N SER A 14 6.63 11.09 -3.72
CA SER A 14 7.22 11.04 -5.06
C SER A 14 7.54 9.62 -5.51
N CYS A 15 8.10 8.77 -4.62
CA CYS A 15 8.55 7.43 -4.98
C CYS A 15 7.74 6.30 -4.36
N GLY A 16 6.82 6.60 -3.44
CA GLY A 16 5.96 5.61 -2.81
C GLY A 16 6.61 4.83 -1.68
N TYR A 17 7.79 5.23 -1.21
CA TYR A 17 8.46 4.57 -0.09
C TYR A 17 7.99 5.14 1.24
N VAL A 18 7.93 4.28 2.25
CA VAL A 18 7.54 4.61 3.63
C VAL A 18 8.56 4.04 4.61
N THR A 19 8.77 4.75 5.71
CA THR A 19 9.54 4.28 6.86
C THR A 19 8.85 4.66 8.17
N ALA A 20 9.25 4.01 9.26
CA ALA A 20 8.73 4.21 10.59
C ALA A 20 9.87 4.05 11.62
N PRO A 21 9.69 4.52 12.88
CA PRO A 21 10.72 4.40 13.92
C PRO A 21 11.30 2.99 14.11
N LYS A 22 10.46 1.95 13.94
CA LYS A 22 10.89 0.54 14.02
C LYS A 22 11.92 0.13 12.96
N PHE A 23 12.05 0.89 11.89
CA PHE A 23 13.02 0.69 10.81
C PHE A 23 14.30 1.52 10.95
N LYS A 24 14.48 2.23 12.09
CA LYS A 24 15.73 2.96 12.39
C LYS A 24 16.87 1.96 12.65
N CYS A 25 17.97 2.09 11.93
CA CYS A 25 19.15 1.24 12.08
C CYS A 25 20.37 1.81 11.34
N GLU A 26 21.57 1.45 11.78
CA GLU A 26 22.82 1.74 11.04
C GLU A 26 22.98 0.84 9.82
N LYS A 27 22.51 -0.41 9.92
CA LYS A 27 22.52 -1.40 8.84
C LYS A 27 21.19 -2.16 8.82
N PRO A 28 20.57 -2.39 7.64
CA PRO A 28 19.29 -3.10 7.54
C PRO A 28 19.30 -4.47 8.20
N GLU A 29 20.39 -5.24 8.06
CA GLU A 29 20.51 -6.62 8.53
C GLU A 29 20.43 -6.74 10.05
N ASP A 30 20.80 -5.69 10.77
CA ASP A 30 20.75 -5.62 12.24
C ASP A 30 19.34 -5.27 12.76
N ASN A 31 18.43 -4.89 11.87
CA ASN A 31 17.06 -4.52 12.22
C ASN A 31 16.13 -5.75 12.23
N LYS A 32 15.47 -5.99 13.37
CA LYS A 32 14.54 -7.12 13.54
C LYS A 32 13.33 -7.02 12.62
N GLU A 33 12.76 -5.84 12.44
CA GLU A 33 11.59 -5.64 11.58
C GLU A 33 11.94 -5.93 10.11
N TYR A 34 13.09 -5.43 9.65
CA TYR A 34 13.61 -5.71 8.31
C TYR A 34 13.77 -7.22 8.06
N SER A 35 14.27 -7.95 9.04
CA SER A 35 14.44 -9.41 8.95
C SER A 35 13.13 -10.19 8.80
N THR A 36 11.99 -9.60 9.20
CA THR A 36 10.67 -10.22 9.05
C THR A 36 9.98 -9.91 7.72
N LEU A 37 10.55 -8.99 6.93
CA LEU A 37 10.03 -8.67 5.61
C LEU A 37 10.15 -9.86 4.66
N THR A 38 9.28 -9.91 3.66
CA THR A 38 9.40 -10.90 2.58
C THR A 38 10.69 -10.67 1.77
N PRO A 39 11.21 -11.71 1.09
CA PRO A 39 12.41 -11.55 0.25
C PRO A 39 12.29 -10.44 -0.80
N ASP A 40 11.10 -10.30 -1.40
CA ASP A 40 10.83 -9.22 -2.36
C ASP A 40 10.89 -7.83 -1.70
N MET A 41 10.29 -7.66 -0.51
CA MET A 41 10.34 -6.39 0.22
C MET A 41 11.76 -6.04 0.67
N GLN A 42 12.55 -7.03 1.09
CA GLN A 42 13.97 -6.83 1.41
C GLN A 42 14.76 -6.40 0.16
N GLN A 43 14.51 -7.03 -0.99
CA GLN A 43 15.13 -6.66 -2.26
C GLN A 43 14.80 -5.22 -2.67
N TRP A 44 13.57 -4.76 -2.44
CA TRP A 44 13.15 -3.40 -2.81
C TRP A 44 13.53 -2.33 -1.79
N ALA A 45 13.89 -2.74 -0.58
CA ALA A 45 14.18 -1.83 0.51
C ALA A 45 15.38 -0.93 0.19
N LYS A 46 15.32 0.30 0.70
CA LYS A 46 16.42 1.27 0.61
C LYS A 46 16.85 1.68 2.01
N HIS A 47 18.14 1.85 2.22
CA HIS A 47 18.66 2.37 3.48
C HIS A 47 19.11 3.81 3.27
N GLU A 48 18.36 4.76 3.82
CA GLU A 48 18.59 6.20 3.67
C GLU A 48 18.26 6.92 4.99
N ASP A 49 19.08 7.92 5.34
CA ASP A 49 18.96 8.73 6.57
C ASP A 49 18.94 7.92 7.89
N GLY A 50 19.57 6.73 7.90
CA GLY A 50 19.59 5.84 9.05
C GLY A 50 18.31 5.03 9.25
N PHE A 51 17.49 4.91 8.20
CA PHE A 51 16.24 4.15 8.21
C PHE A 51 16.16 3.22 7.00
N VAL A 52 15.51 2.08 7.21
CA VAL A 52 15.01 1.26 6.11
C VAL A 52 13.71 1.85 5.60
N TRP A 53 13.65 2.08 4.29
CA TRP A 53 12.49 2.52 3.55
C TRP A 53 11.99 1.35 2.70
N ILE A 54 10.69 1.07 2.79
CA ILE A 54 10.04 0.01 2.02
C ILE A 54 8.96 0.59 1.11
N PRO A 55 8.67 -0.02 -0.05
CA PRO A 55 7.55 0.40 -0.88
C PRO A 55 6.23 0.32 -0.11
N THR A 56 5.37 1.33 -0.26
CA THR A 56 4.04 1.37 0.34
C THR A 56 3.05 0.44 -0.37
N ILE A 57 2.00 0.04 0.34
CA ILE A 57 0.81 -0.59 -0.25
C ILE A 57 -0.37 0.33 0.10
N MET A 58 -1.11 0.77 -0.90
CA MET A 58 -2.25 1.67 -0.71
C MET A 58 -3.56 0.98 -1.08
N THR A 59 -4.31 0.65 -0.04
CA THR A 59 -5.67 0.12 -0.17
C THR A 59 -6.66 1.27 -0.29
N LEU A 60 -7.44 1.28 -1.37
CA LEU A 60 -8.46 2.28 -1.67
C LEU A 60 -9.84 1.59 -1.75
N PRO A 61 -10.96 2.30 -1.51
CA PRO A 61 -12.31 1.72 -1.61
C PRO A 61 -12.67 1.14 -2.98
N PHE A 62 -11.86 1.42 -4.01
CA PHE A 62 -12.10 1.04 -5.39
C PHE A 62 -10.93 0.30 -6.04
N GLY A 63 -9.87 0.01 -5.29
CA GLY A 63 -8.72 -0.69 -5.82
C GLY A 63 -7.53 -0.73 -4.87
N LEU A 64 -6.44 -1.30 -5.34
CA LEU A 64 -5.21 -1.50 -4.60
C LEU A 64 -4.04 -1.03 -5.46
N LEU A 65 -3.27 -0.07 -4.97
CA LEU A 65 -1.98 0.30 -5.56
C LEU A 65 -0.88 -0.41 -4.75
N TYR A 66 -0.09 -1.26 -5.40
CA TYR A 66 0.88 -2.13 -4.73
C TYR A 66 2.17 -2.31 -5.53
N PRO A 67 3.30 -2.56 -4.86
CA PRO A 67 4.57 -2.89 -5.49
C PRO A 67 4.55 -4.36 -5.91
N PHE A 68 5.15 -4.67 -7.06
CA PHE A 68 5.40 -6.03 -7.47
C PHE A 68 6.63 -6.12 -8.37
N ASN A 69 7.15 -7.33 -8.53
CA ASN A 69 8.23 -7.62 -9.48
C ASN A 69 7.63 -7.92 -10.85
N ASP A 70 8.10 -7.24 -11.88
CA ASP A 70 7.87 -7.68 -13.26
C ASP A 70 8.61 -8.99 -13.58
N GLU A 71 8.45 -9.50 -14.80
CA GLU A 71 9.12 -10.71 -15.28
C GLU A 71 10.66 -10.63 -15.17
N ASN A 72 11.22 -9.42 -15.14
CA ASN A 72 12.65 -9.15 -15.02
C ASN A 72 13.08 -8.84 -13.58
N LYS A 73 12.22 -9.10 -12.58
CA LYS A 73 12.45 -8.80 -11.15
C LYS A 73 12.72 -7.31 -10.86
N LYS A 74 12.16 -6.42 -11.68
CA LYS A 74 12.19 -4.99 -11.44
C LYS A 74 10.91 -4.59 -10.71
N LEU A 75 11.08 -3.73 -9.70
CA LEU A 75 9.95 -3.12 -9.00
C LEU A 75 9.10 -2.31 -9.99
N LYS A 76 7.81 -2.63 -10.03
CA LYS A 76 6.75 -1.89 -10.72
C LYS A 76 5.61 -1.64 -9.75
N TRP A 77 4.70 -0.75 -10.15
CA TRP A 77 3.51 -0.40 -9.39
C TRP A 77 2.27 -0.91 -10.12
N GLY A 78 1.54 -1.83 -9.49
CA GLY A 78 0.29 -2.37 -10.00
C GLY A 78 -0.90 -1.65 -9.37
N PHE A 79 -1.88 -1.28 -10.19
CA PHE A 79 -3.21 -0.88 -9.71
C PHE A 79 -4.24 -1.93 -10.09
N ALA A 80 -4.71 -2.68 -9.08
CA ALA A 80 -5.77 -3.67 -9.22
C ALA A 80 -7.12 -3.03 -8.86
N GLU A 81 -8.10 -3.11 -9.76
CA GLU A 81 -9.45 -2.60 -9.50
C GLU A 81 -10.21 -3.53 -8.54
N MET A 82 -11.06 -2.96 -7.68
CA MET A 82 -11.97 -3.76 -6.88
C MET A 82 -13.17 -4.17 -7.74
N VAL A 83 -13.35 -5.47 -7.93
CA VAL A 83 -14.41 -6.06 -8.74
C VAL A 83 -15.36 -6.91 -7.89
N ASN A 84 -16.63 -6.97 -8.30
CA ASN A 84 -17.61 -7.81 -7.62
C ASN A 84 -17.40 -9.28 -7.99
N ILE A 85 -17.45 -10.15 -6.99
CA ILE A 85 -17.40 -11.60 -7.16
C ILE A 85 -18.82 -12.09 -7.49
N SER A 86 -18.97 -12.96 -8.49
CA SER A 86 -20.27 -13.55 -8.83
C SER A 86 -20.84 -14.38 -7.66
N LYS A 87 -22.17 -14.44 -7.48
CA LYS A 87 -22.78 -15.18 -6.35
C LYS A 87 -22.37 -16.65 -6.25
N GLU A 88 -22.03 -17.27 -7.38
CA GLU A 88 -21.55 -18.64 -7.45
C GLU A 88 -20.10 -18.76 -6.96
N GLU A 89 -19.22 -17.86 -7.43
CA GLU A 89 -17.81 -17.79 -7.04
C GLU A 89 -17.65 -17.35 -5.57
N GLN A 90 -18.56 -16.52 -5.05
CA GLN A 90 -18.56 -16.10 -3.63
C GLN A 90 -18.51 -17.31 -2.68
N LYS A 91 -19.14 -18.43 -3.03
CA LYS A 91 -19.17 -19.65 -2.21
C LYS A 91 -17.78 -20.24 -1.92
N GLN A 92 -16.79 -19.91 -2.75
CA GLN A 92 -15.39 -20.34 -2.58
C GLN A 92 -14.61 -19.45 -1.60
N TYR A 93 -15.17 -18.30 -1.23
CA TYR A 93 -14.53 -17.30 -0.39
C TYR A 93 -15.39 -17.00 0.87
N PRO A 94 -15.59 -18.00 1.76
CA PRO A 94 -16.26 -17.77 3.03
C PRO A 94 -15.42 -16.83 3.90
N ARG A 95 -16.10 -15.98 4.66
CA ARG A 95 -15.44 -15.13 5.66
C ARG A 95 -15.09 -15.96 6.89
N GLU A 96 -13.92 -15.70 7.46
CA GLU A 96 -13.42 -16.42 8.65
C GLU A 96 -14.31 -16.18 9.88
N ASP A 97 -14.98 -15.03 9.95
CA ASP A 97 -15.91 -14.67 11.01
C ASP A 97 -17.27 -15.38 10.91
N GLY A 98 -17.48 -16.20 9.88
CA GLY A 98 -18.72 -16.93 9.63
C GLY A 98 -19.86 -16.06 9.08
N ASN A 99 -19.66 -14.76 8.86
CA ASN A 99 -20.69 -13.83 8.40
C ASN A 99 -20.83 -13.81 6.88
N GLY A 100 -20.99 -14.99 6.27
CA GLY A 100 -21.22 -15.15 4.84
C GLY A 100 -19.93 -15.17 4.01
N TYR A 101 -19.97 -14.53 2.84
CA TYR A 101 -18.91 -14.60 1.83
C TYR A 101 -18.35 -13.21 1.49
N TYR A 102 -17.13 -13.15 0.96
CA TYR A 102 -16.60 -11.92 0.37
C TYR A 102 -17.42 -11.55 -0.87
N GLN A 103 -17.74 -10.26 -1.03
CA GLN A 103 -18.57 -9.78 -2.14
C GLN A 103 -17.75 -9.20 -3.29
N SER A 104 -16.50 -8.82 -3.01
CA SER A 104 -15.58 -8.20 -3.95
C SER A 104 -14.15 -8.72 -3.73
N ARG A 105 -13.32 -8.63 -4.77
CA ARG A 105 -11.87 -8.92 -4.74
C ARG A 105 -11.10 -7.86 -5.51
N TYR A 106 -9.79 -7.78 -5.28
CA TYR A 106 -8.89 -7.04 -6.14
C TYR A 106 -8.59 -7.87 -7.39
N ASP A 107 -8.77 -7.28 -8.58
CA ASP A 107 -8.45 -7.89 -9.86
C ASP A 107 -6.96 -7.71 -10.18
N THR A 108 -6.11 -8.51 -9.53
CA THR A 108 -4.66 -8.47 -9.74
C THR A 108 -4.23 -9.07 -11.07
N GLU A 109 -5.09 -9.87 -11.72
CA GLU A 109 -4.82 -10.46 -13.04
C GLU A 109 -4.87 -9.42 -14.16
N ASN A 110 -5.74 -8.41 -14.03
CA ASN A 110 -5.87 -7.31 -14.98
C ASN A 110 -5.33 -5.98 -14.42
N ALA A 111 -4.38 -6.04 -13.49
CA ALA A 111 -3.81 -4.85 -12.87
C ALA A 111 -3.12 -3.96 -13.90
N LYS A 112 -3.33 -2.65 -13.80
CA LYS A 112 -2.60 -1.67 -14.62
C LYS A 112 -1.20 -1.46 -14.04
N VAL A 113 -0.20 -1.55 -14.88
CA VAL A 113 1.21 -1.50 -14.48
C VAL A 113 1.82 -0.15 -14.80
N TYR A 114 2.55 0.41 -13.84
CA TYR A 114 3.24 1.69 -13.94
C TYR A 114 4.70 1.53 -13.54
N ASP A 115 5.56 2.33 -14.15
CA ASP A 115 7.00 2.32 -13.87
C ASP A 115 7.31 3.07 -12.58
N THR A 116 6.54 4.13 -12.29
CA THR A 116 6.73 4.96 -11.11
C THR A 116 5.47 5.01 -10.24
N PHE A 117 5.67 5.24 -8.95
CA PHE A 117 4.59 5.44 -8.00
C PHE A 117 3.70 6.64 -8.39
N LEU A 118 4.29 7.72 -8.87
CA LEU A 118 3.59 8.95 -9.22
C LEU A 118 2.64 8.76 -10.41
N GLU A 119 3.03 7.94 -11.40
CA GLU A 119 2.14 7.57 -12.52
C GLU A 119 0.93 6.77 -12.01
N GLY A 120 1.17 5.78 -11.14
CA GLY A 120 0.09 5.03 -10.50
C GLY A 120 -0.84 5.93 -9.68
N MET A 121 -0.29 6.89 -8.93
CA MET A 121 -1.06 7.88 -8.17
C MET A 121 -1.82 8.86 -9.06
N THR A 122 -1.30 9.20 -10.23
CA THR A 122 -2.00 10.04 -11.21
C THR A 122 -3.26 9.33 -11.70
N TYR A 123 -3.15 8.04 -12.03
CA TYR A 123 -4.31 7.22 -12.39
C TYR A 123 -5.33 7.10 -11.25
N VAL A 124 -4.86 6.89 -10.01
CA VAL A 124 -5.73 6.89 -8.82
C VAL A 124 -6.51 8.19 -8.72
N ASN A 125 -5.85 9.33 -8.91
CA ASN A 125 -6.49 10.65 -8.85
C ASN A 125 -7.53 10.84 -9.95
N GLU A 126 -7.29 10.35 -11.17
CA GLU A 126 -8.28 10.34 -12.25
C GLU A 126 -9.51 9.50 -11.88
N LYS A 127 -9.29 8.28 -11.35
CA LYS A 127 -10.38 7.42 -10.88
C LYS A 127 -11.21 8.05 -9.77
N VAL A 128 -10.59 8.79 -8.85
CA VAL A 128 -11.31 9.54 -7.81
C VAL A 128 -12.21 10.61 -8.43
N LYS A 129 -11.74 11.32 -9.46
CA LYS A 129 -12.53 12.35 -10.17
C LYS A 129 -13.70 11.74 -10.94
N ASP A 130 -13.51 10.57 -11.55
CA ASP A 130 -14.57 9.85 -12.26
C ASP A 130 -15.65 9.32 -11.29
N LYS A 131 -15.25 8.97 -10.07
CA LYS A 131 -16.16 8.49 -9.01
C LYS A 131 -16.87 9.61 -8.23
N LYS A 132 -16.91 10.85 -8.75
CA LYS A 132 -17.69 11.97 -8.17
C LYS A 132 -19.15 11.53 -7.92
N GLY A 133 -19.40 11.08 -6.68
CA GLY A 133 -20.66 10.45 -6.26
C GLY A 133 -20.50 9.46 -5.11
N SER A 134 -19.38 8.73 -4.98
CA SER A 134 -19.11 7.92 -3.78
C SER A 134 -18.41 8.78 -2.75
N ALA A 135 -19.07 9.04 -1.62
CA ALA A 135 -18.53 9.81 -0.51
C ALA A 135 -17.11 9.34 -0.16
N LEU A 136 -16.09 10.10 -0.58
CA LEU A 136 -14.81 10.02 0.09
C LEU A 136 -15.08 10.32 1.57
N PRO A 137 -14.57 9.51 2.51
CA PRO A 137 -14.68 9.85 3.91
C PRO A 137 -14.09 11.26 4.08
N LYS A 138 -14.93 12.21 4.50
CA LYS A 138 -14.47 13.54 4.85
C LYS A 138 -13.72 13.38 6.17
N LEU A 139 -12.44 13.74 6.18
CA LEU A 139 -11.71 13.90 7.44
C LEU A 139 -12.45 14.94 8.27
N ASN A 140 -12.94 14.54 9.44
CA ASN A 140 -13.43 15.47 10.43
C ASN A 140 -12.20 16.06 11.14
N LEU A 141 -11.86 17.29 10.79
CA LEU A 141 -10.66 17.96 11.30
C LEU A 141 -10.80 18.33 12.78
N ASP A 142 -12.03 18.32 13.31
CA ASP A 142 -12.32 18.60 14.72
C ASP A 142 -11.82 17.49 15.68
N ASP A 143 -11.43 16.32 15.16
CA ASP A 143 -10.95 15.18 15.96
C ASP A 143 -9.40 15.11 16.06
N ILE A 144 -8.66 16.09 15.52
CA ILE A 144 -7.19 16.05 15.39
C ILE A 144 -6.46 16.88 16.47
N ASP A 145 -7.17 17.71 17.25
CA ASP A 145 -6.58 18.46 18.37
C ASP A 145 -6.76 17.70 19.69
N GLY A 146 -5.82 16.80 20.01
CA GLY A 146 -5.70 16.09 21.28
C GLY A 146 -4.27 16.05 21.81
#